data_AF-A0A952Y0C2-F1
#
_entry.id   AF-A0A952Y0C2-F1
#
_cell.length_a   1.000
_cell.length_b   1.000
_cell.length_c   1.000
_cell.angle_alpha   90.00
_cell.angle_beta   90.00
_cell.angle_gamma   90.00
#
_symmetry.space_group_name_H-M   'P 1'
#
loop_
_entity.id
_entity.type
_entity.pdbx_description
1 polymer ?
#
loop_
_entity_poly.entity_id
_entity_poly.type
_entity_poly.pdbx_seq_one_letter_code
_entity_poly.pdbx_strand_id
1 'polypeptide(L)'
;MRLHSHWPTIEHAFGCALPDRFLMAIRSFDNAKTVTPFILEKKDGKRFGLFLHVEKGNVQAAMLPAQIEQRFYNPYYNFDAGEQSPAVKRNLEELLDELAAGERELVLDDHVPQSIVRRLEKRFEISFDNMMGIGSVRARRLEPHEVLEVLSRERPNGRRIAKKVIEKSRHREALSGFLDRHQDGRFALLDKLLSGEDLQSLIVTSALNVQELTGLPMRGNSRALAAVYSRDKGLWRIAAGPQSEGKEYPSLRVAIEEITGKGRAGVEMDDMPAWMFSAMGLRDREAVPADNLVRMWRDSSTLPDLAFYILAARASAHAIMKALAFASMHRSSRITEMDAYKVYLDELYGYVSAHAPELRVARTLTNFHCGNRTIFPSNPAAHPIDERINTLKIDAGCMIFDRSGTLLGCSDIARTLCLTKDGEEIYQIFRDSVVDRLIPACKIGADGASIHRLAVEDLKRVNLPGNTLSRAVAVPADFDRDVGHVLGKNNLSHVQFTASGHAVLREGMIACCEYQWPLKGHTVAYEDTGLVTGSGGLNFTID
;
A
#
# COMPACT_ATOMS: atom_id res chain seq x y z
N MET A 1 20.06 -14.68 19.32
CA MET A 1 19.88 -14.73 17.85
C MET A 1 20.00 -13.32 17.29
N ARG A 2 20.12 -13.15 15.96
CA ARG A 2 20.14 -11.83 15.31
C ARG A 2 19.03 -11.71 14.26
N LEU A 3 18.25 -10.63 14.30
CA LEU A 3 17.23 -10.29 13.31
C LEU A 3 17.70 -9.13 12.44
N HIS A 4 17.84 -9.38 11.15
CA HIS A 4 18.20 -8.40 10.13
C HIS A 4 16.93 -7.90 9.41
N SER A 5 16.78 -6.58 9.37
CA SER A 5 15.72 -5.79 8.73
C SER A 5 16.28 -4.76 7.72
N HIS A 6 17.57 -4.45 7.77
CA HIS A 6 18.21 -3.51 6.86
C HIS A 6 18.21 -4.05 5.42
N TRP A 7 17.54 -3.33 4.51
CA TRP A 7 17.30 -3.79 3.14
C TRP A 7 18.56 -4.18 2.38
N PRO A 8 19.64 -3.37 2.31
CA PRO A 8 20.88 -3.78 1.64
C PRO A 8 21.45 -5.11 2.14
N THR A 9 21.34 -5.38 3.45
CA THR A 9 21.79 -6.64 4.05
C THR A 9 20.93 -7.82 3.57
N ILE A 10 19.60 -7.63 3.54
CA ILE A 10 18.65 -8.64 3.07
C ILE A 10 18.80 -8.89 1.58
N GLU A 11 18.87 -7.83 0.76
CA GLU A 11 19.03 -7.93 -0.70
C GLU A 11 20.32 -8.64 -1.08
N HIS A 12 21.42 -8.32 -0.40
CA HIS A 12 22.68 -9.03 -0.58
C HIS A 12 22.55 -10.52 -0.25
N ALA A 13 21.89 -10.85 0.87
CA ALA A 13 21.71 -12.23 1.29
C ALA A 13 20.76 -13.02 0.39
N PHE A 14 19.73 -12.38 -0.16
CA PHE A 14 18.77 -13.01 -1.07
C PHE A 14 19.25 -13.03 -2.53
N GLY A 15 20.26 -12.23 -2.88
CA GLY A 15 20.73 -12.10 -4.26
C GLY A 15 19.76 -11.37 -5.19
N CYS A 16 18.86 -10.55 -4.64
CA CYS A 16 17.87 -9.79 -5.41
C CYS A 16 17.41 -8.52 -4.71
N ALA A 17 16.93 -7.55 -5.49
CA ALA A 17 16.34 -6.32 -4.95
C ALA A 17 14.92 -6.57 -4.43
N LEU A 18 14.60 -6.07 -3.23
CA LEU A 18 13.30 -6.28 -2.61
C LEU A 18 12.15 -5.66 -3.41
N PRO A 19 12.25 -4.40 -3.91
CA PRO A 19 11.19 -3.77 -4.71
C PRO A 19 10.88 -4.46 -6.04
N ASP A 20 11.82 -5.26 -6.54
CA ASP A 20 11.67 -5.97 -7.81
C ASP A 20 11.11 -7.39 -7.63
N ARG A 21 11.31 -8.01 -6.46
CA ARG A 21 10.91 -9.40 -6.22
C ARG A 21 9.72 -9.56 -5.27
N PHE A 22 9.52 -8.67 -4.32
CA PHE A 22 8.47 -8.80 -3.31
C PHE A 22 7.43 -7.68 -3.43
N LEU A 23 6.15 -8.03 -3.36
CA LEU A 23 5.05 -7.10 -3.60
C LEU A 23 4.93 -6.06 -2.48
N MET A 24 5.09 -6.49 -1.23
CA MET A 24 4.91 -5.65 -0.05
C MET A 24 5.96 -4.53 0.04
N ALA A 25 7.13 -4.70 -0.59
CA ALA A 25 8.18 -3.68 -0.63
C ALA A 25 7.74 -2.40 -1.38
N ILE A 26 6.81 -2.51 -2.33
CA ILE A 26 6.31 -1.39 -3.15
C ILE A 26 4.84 -1.06 -2.90
N ARG A 27 4.13 -1.86 -2.09
CA ARG A 27 2.73 -1.60 -1.70
C ARG A 27 2.58 -0.49 -0.66
N SER A 28 3.64 -0.26 0.13
CA SER A 28 3.51 0.19 1.51
C SER A 28 4.44 1.37 1.82
N PHE A 29 4.17 2.57 1.29
CA PHE A 29 5.14 3.68 1.40
C PHE A 29 5.35 4.23 2.82
N ASP A 30 4.42 3.99 3.73
CA ASP A 30 4.47 4.45 5.12
C ASP A 30 4.71 3.32 6.15
N ASN A 31 4.97 2.09 5.68
CA ASN A 31 5.33 0.97 6.56
C ASN A 31 6.14 -0.14 5.89
N ALA A 32 6.80 0.13 4.74
CA ALA A 32 7.45 -0.90 3.91
C ALA A 32 8.33 -1.84 4.75
N LYS A 33 9.09 -1.26 5.69
CA LYS A 33 10.01 -1.98 6.57
C LYS A 33 9.33 -2.98 7.53
N THR A 34 8.05 -2.82 7.84
CA THR A 34 7.29 -3.78 8.69
C THR A 34 6.75 -4.98 7.90
N VAL A 35 6.63 -4.83 6.58
CA VAL A 35 5.99 -5.82 5.69
C VAL A 35 6.98 -6.44 4.71
N THR A 36 8.20 -5.92 4.60
CA THR A 36 9.29 -6.58 3.89
C THR A 36 9.85 -7.78 4.66
N PRO A 37 10.51 -8.71 3.95
CA PRO A 37 11.12 -9.87 4.59
C PRO A 37 12.15 -9.50 5.66
N PHE A 38 12.36 -10.41 6.62
CA PHE A 38 13.46 -10.35 7.59
C PHE A 38 14.38 -11.56 7.43
N ILE A 39 15.60 -11.48 7.97
CA ILE A 39 16.47 -12.65 8.13
C ILE A 39 16.75 -12.87 9.61
N LEU A 40 16.41 -14.05 10.12
CA LEU A 40 16.85 -14.50 11.43
C LEU A 40 18.11 -15.36 11.28
N GLU A 41 19.14 -15.04 12.04
CA GLU A 41 20.40 -15.78 12.12
C GLU A 41 20.60 -16.32 13.54
N LYS A 42 20.80 -17.63 13.64
CA LYS A 42 21.09 -18.32 14.91
C LYS A 42 22.59 -18.40 15.16
N LYS A 43 22.97 -18.60 16.42
CA LYS A 43 24.39 -18.72 16.85
C LYS A 43 25.12 -19.89 16.16
N ASP A 44 24.38 -20.93 15.72
CA ASP A 44 24.91 -22.08 14.98
C ASP A 44 25.07 -21.82 13.46
N GLY A 45 24.83 -20.59 12.99
CA GLY A 45 24.95 -20.19 11.59
C GLY A 45 23.72 -20.49 10.74
N LYS A 46 22.66 -21.10 11.29
CA LYS A 46 21.40 -21.31 10.55
C LYS A 46 20.71 -19.99 10.26
N ARG A 47 20.21 -19.84 9.03
CA ARG A 47 19.54 -18.63 8.55
C ARG A 47 18.13 -18.95 8.08
N PHE A 48 17.19 -18.12 8.51
CA PHE A 48 15.79 -18.21 8.12
C PHE A 48 15.35 -16.92 7.44
N GLY A 49 14.77 -17.02 6.25
CA GLY A 49 14.03 -15.93 5.65
C GLY A 49 12.60 -15.93 6.20
N LEU A 50 12.19 -14.81 6.79
CA LEU A 50 10.86 -14.66 7.40
C LEU A 50 9.98 -13.82 6.49
N PHE A 51 8.91 -14.41 5.98
CA PHE A 51 8.05 -13.82 4.96
C PHE A 51 6.59 -13.76 5.42
N LEU A 52 5.88 -12.71 5.01
CA LEU A 52 4.42 -12.74 5.07
C LEU A 52 3.89 -13.86 4.16
N HIS A 53 2.86 -14.59 4.57
CA HIS A 53 2.35 -15.72 3.78
C HIS A 53 1.86 -15.28 2.39
N VAL A 54 1.39 -14.04 2.25
CA VAL A 54 0.98 -13.45 0.98
C VAL A 54 2.11 -13.42 -0.06
N GLU A 55 3.38 -13.42 0.37
CA GLU A 55 4.56 -13.39 -0.50
C GLU A 55 4.99 -14.78 -1.00
N LYS A 56 4.28 -15.87 -0.63
CA LYS A 56 4.72 -17.25 -0.93
C LYS A 56 5.01 -17.47 -2.41
N GLY A 57 4.16 -16.97 -3.31
CA GLY A 57 4.40 -17.10 -4.74
C GLY A 57 5.61 -16.30 -5.26
N ASN A 58 5.94 -15.17 -4.63
CA ASN A 58 7.18 -14.42 -4.91
C ASN A 58 8.42 -15.13 -4.36
N VAL A 59 8.35 -15.67 -3.15
CA VAL A 59 9.44 -16.43 -2.55
C VAL A 59 9.80 -17.64 -3.42
N GLN A 60 8.79 -18.36 -3.94
CA GLN A 60 8.99 -19.47 -4.87
C GLN A 60 9.66 -19.00 -6.18
N ALA A 61 9.25 -17.85 -6.72
CA ALA A 61 9.82 -17.30 -7.96
C ALA A 61 11.21 -16.66 -7.77
N ALA A 62 11.54 -16.21 -6.56
CA ALA A 62 12.79 -15.52 -6.27
C ALA A 62 14.03 -16.44 -6.27
N MET A 63 13.83 -17.77 -6.20
CA MET A 63 14.92 -18.76 -6.17
C MET A 63 15.99 -18.43 -5.13
N LEU A 64 15.55 -18.19 -3.89
CA LEU A 64 16.44 -17.80 -2.79
C LEU A 64 17.56 -18.84 -2.57
N PRO A 65 18.73 -18.41 -2.06
CA PRO A 65 19.84 -19.33 -1.78
C PRO A 65 19.43 -20.47 -0.85
N ALA A 66 19.84 -21.71 -1.17
CA ALA A 66 19.40 -22.93 -0.49
C ALA A 66 19.72 -22.99 1.01
N GLN A 67 20.72 -22.22 1.46
CA GLN A 67 21.10 -22.08 2.86
C GLN A 67 20.16 -21.20 3.70
N ILE A 68 19.21 -20.51 3.07
CA ILE A 68 18.21 -19.68 3.75
C ILE A 68 16.90 -20.45 3.78
N GLU A 69 16.55 -20.96 4.96
CA GLU A 69 15.32 -21.70 5.14
C GLU A 69 14.11 -20.76 5.17
N GLN A 70 13.07 -21.08 4.40
CA GLN A 70 11.91 -20.20 4.26
C GLN A 70 10.89 -20.46 5.38
N ARG A 71 10.40 -19.39 5.99
CA ARG A 71 9.36 -19.43 7.02
C ARG A 71 8.31 -18.36 6.77
N PHE A 72 7.05 -18.71 7.00
CA PHE A 72 5.92 -17.84 6.73
C PHE A 72 5.14 -17.51 8.00
N TYR A 73 4.65 -16.28 8.08
CA TYR A 73 3.75 -15.81 9.12
C TYR A 73 2.64 -14.94 8.52
N ASN A 74 1.62 -14.62 9.32
CA ASN A 74 0.41 -13.90 8.90
C ASN A 74 -0.33 -14.63 7.77
N PRO A 75 -1.15 -15.65 8.09
CA PRO A 75 -1.77 -16.52 7.10
C PRO A 75 -2.57 -15.73 6.06
N TYR A 76 -2.24 -15.91 4.79
CA TYR A 76 -2.98 -15.31 3.68
C TYR A 76 -4.26 -16.07 3.40
N TYR A 77 -5.32 -15.30 3.13
CA TYR A 77 -6.62 -15.80 2.75
C TYR A 77 -6.58 -16.59 1.44
N ASN A 78 -7.08 -17.83 1.47
CA ASN A 78 -7.34 -18.61 0.27
C ASN A 78 -8.37 -19.71 0.54
N PHE A 79 -8.97 -20.23 -0.52
CA PHE A 79 -9.98 -21.29 -0.43
C PHE A 79 -9.41 -22.71 -0.55
N ASP A 80 -8.10 -22.84 -0.75
CA ASP A 80 -7.47 -24.14 -0.97
C ASP A 80 -7.02 -24.75 0.36
N ALA A 81 -7.77 -25.76 0.83
CA ALA A 81 -7.46 -26.45 2.09
C ALA A 81 -6.05 -27.05 2.12
N GLY A 82 -5.47 -27.40 0.95
CA GLY A 82 -4.10 -27.90 0.85
C GLY A 82 -3.03 -26.84 1.12
N GLU A 83 -3.37 -25.57 0.94
CA GLU A 83 -2.48 -24.42 1.17
C GLU A 83 -2.63 -23.82 2.57
N GLN A 84 -3.64 -24.26 3.33
CA GLN A 84 -3.83 -23.92 4.74
C GLN A 84 -2.91 -24.77 5.63
N SER A 85 -1.65 -24.36 5.76
CA SER A 85 -0.66 -25.08 6.57
C SER A 85 -0.64 -24.61 8.03
N PRO A 86 -0.71 -25.52 9.03
CA PRO A 86 -0.47 -25.21 10.44
C PRO A 86 0.94 -24.66 10.73
N ALA A 87 1.87 -24.80 9.78
CA ALA A 87 3.23 -24.28 9.91
C ALA A 87 3.28 -22.74 9.79
N VAL A 88 2.25 -22.09 9.23
CA VAL A 88 2.20 -20.64 9.11
C VAL A 88 1.73 -20.03 10.43
N LYS A 89 2.57 -19.20 11.04
CA LYS A 89 2.24 -18.57 12.34
C LYS A 89 1.37 -17.35 12.17
N ARG A 90 0.61 -16.97 13.21
CA ARG A 90 -0.33 -15.85 13.14
C ARG A 90 0.37 -14.50 12.94
N ASN A 91 1.56 -14.35 13.50
CA ASN A 91 2.35 -13.12 13.47
C ASN A 91 3.85 -13.43 13.55
N LEU A 92 4.67 -12.39 13.37
CA LEU A 92 6.13 -12.49 13.39
C LEU A 92 6.64 -12.98 14.76
N GLU A 93 6.02 -12.51 15.83
CA GLU A 93 6.40 -12.80 17.21
C GLU A 93 6.27 -14.28 17.54
N GLU A 94 5.18 -14.92 17.11
CA GLU A 94 4.97 -16.36 17.26
C GLU A 94 5.95 -17.19 16.42
N LEU A 95 6.30 -16.72 15.23
CA LEU A 95 7.31 -17.36 14.41
C LEU A 95 8.70 -17.28 15.06
N LEU A 96 9.05 -16.12 15.61
CA LEU A 96 10.30 -15.95 16.32
C LEU A 96 10.36 -16.79 17.59
N ASP A 97 9.27 -16.88 18.37
CA ASP A 97 9.22 -17.74 19.56
C ASP A 97 9.46 -19.23 19.21
N GLU A 98 8.87 -19.72 18.11
CA GLU A 98 9.13 -21.09 17.65
C GLU A 98 10.61 -21.27 17.28
N LEU A 99 11.16 -20.38 16.45
CA LEU A 99 12.54 -20.49 15.97
C LEU A 99 13.58 -20.29 17.08
N ALA A 100 13.23 -19.51 18.11
CA ALA A 100 14.04 -19.27 19.28
C ALA A 100 14.35 -20.54 20.07
N ALA A 101 13.40 -21.49 20.11
CA ALA A 101 13.53 -22.72 20.90
C ALA A 101 13.99 -22.45 22.36
N GLY A 102 13.47 -21.39 22.97
CA GLY A 102 13.78 -20.98 24.35
C GLY A 102 14.86 -19.90 24.49
N GLU A 103 15.58 -19.53 23.43
CA GLU A 103 16.52 -18.39 23.47
C GLU A 103 15.78 -17.05 23.61
N ARG A 104 16.16 -16.24 24.61
CA ARG A 104 15.50 -14.95 24.91
C ARG A 104 16.26 -13.73 24.42
N GLU A 105 17.57 -13.85 24.23
CA GLU A 105 18.41 -12.78 23.69
C GLU A 105 18.18 -12.61 22.19
N LEU A 106 17.73 -11.42 21.78
CA LEU A 106 17.57 -11.08 20.38
C LEU A 106 18.28 -9.75 20.08
N VAL A 107 19.27 -9.84 19.20
CA VAL A 107 19.97 -8.67 18.67
C VAL A 107 19.24 -8.20 17.42
N LEU A 108 18.89 -6.92 17.38
CA LEU A 108 18.27 -6.28 16.22
C LEU A 108 19.29 -5.35 15.55
N ASP A 109 19.20 -5.19 14.23
CA ASP A 109 19.76 -4.00 13.62
C ASP A 109 18.96 -2.75 14.01
N ASP A 110 19.56 -1.58 13.87
CA ASP A 110 18.98 -0.31 14.30
C ASP A 110 18.00 0.31 13.29
N HIS A 111 17.83 -0.33 12.13
CA HIS A 111 16.90 0.05 11.07
C HIS A 111 15.52 -0.61 11.22
N VAL A 112 15.38 -1.56 12.13
CA VAL A 112 14.11 -2.20 12.45
C VAL A 112 13.07 -1.15 12.84
N PRO A 113 11.82 -1.22 12.33
CA PRO A 113 10.79 -0.27 12.70
C PRO A 113 10.49 -0.30 14.19
N GLN A 114 10.24 0.87 14.78
CA GLN A 114 9.97 0.98 16.20
C GLN A 114 8.72 0.18 16.62
N SER A 115 7.72 0.02 15.74
CA SER A 115 6.56 -0.81 16.01
C SER A 115 6.92 -2.30 16.18
N ILE A 116 7.91 -2.80 15.43
CA ILE A 116 8.44 -4.16 15.61
C ILE A 116 9.18 -4.28 16.94
N VAL A 117 10.07 -3.32 17.27
CA VAL A 117 10.81 -3.31 18.54
C VAL A 117 9.84 -3.43 19.73
N ARG A 118 8.82 -2.58 19.80
CA ARG A 118 7.83 -2.58 20.89
C ARG A 118 7.07 -3.90 21.02
N ARG A 119 6.82 -4.60 19.91
CA ARG A 119 6.16 -5.91 19.92
C ARG A 119 7.09 -7.00 20.43
N LEU A 120 8.37 -6.97 20.01
CA LEU A 120 9.38 -7.96 20.40
C LEU A 120 9.90 -7.80 21.83
N GLU A 121 9.99 -6.56 22.36
CA GLU A 121 10.38 -6.28 23.76
C GLU A 121 9.46 -6.97 24.79
N LYS A 122 8.23 -7.34 24.40
CA LYS A 122 7.30 -8.10 25.25
C LYS A 122 7.68 -9.58 25.41
N ARG A 123 8.60 -10.09 24.59
CA ARG A 123 8.92 -11.53 24.48
C ARG A 123 10.42 -11.84 24.56
N PHE A 124 11.27 -10.90 24.18
CA PHE A 124 12.71 -11.06 24.06
C PHE A 124 13.45 -9.95 24.81
N GLU A 125 14.66 -10.28 25.27
CA GLU A 125 15.64 -9.31 25.74
C GLU A 125 16.33 -8.69 24.52
N ILE A 126 15.94 -7.46 24.19
CA ILE A 126 16.38 -6.77 22.98
C ILE A 126 17.68 -6.01 23.23
N SER A 127 18.65 -6.23 22.34
CA SER A 127 19.84 -5.39 22.20
C SER A 127 20.03 -4.99 20.73
N PHE A 128 20.90 -4.03 20.47
CA PHE A 128 21.19 -3.53 19.12
C PHE A 128 22.67 -3.65 18.82
N ASP A 129 23.03 -4.06 17.60
CA ASP A 129 24.44 -4.24 17.19
C ASP A 129 25.23 -2.93 17.25
N ASN A 130 24.62 -1.83 16.78
CA ASN A 130 25.15 -0.48 16.88
C ASN A 130 23.98 0.49 16.76
N MET A 131 23.92 1.52 17.60
CA MET A 131 22.93 2.58 17.48
C MET A 131 23.55 3.76 16.73
N MET A 132 23.05 4.05 15.53
CA MET A 132 23.53 5.20 14.77
C MET A 132 23.31 6.50 15.55
N GLY A 133 24.41 7.25 15.76
CA GLY A 133 24.36 8.63 16.22
C GLY A 133 24.23 9.59 15.03
N ILE A 134 23.38 10.59 15.16
CA ILE A 134 23.36 11.75 14.25
C ILE A 134 23.96 12.95 14.97
N GLY A 135 24.81 13.70 14.26
CA GLY A 135 25.39 14.96 14.72
C GLY A 135 24.38 16.11 14.74
N SER A 136 24.84 17.32 14.42
CA SER A 136 23.94 18.47 14.35
C SER A 136 22.88 18.31 13.25
N VAL A 137 21.71 18.88 13.50
CA VAL A 137 20.59 18.92 12.56
C VAL A 137 20.14 20.35 12.36
N ARG A 138 19.47 20.61 11.24
CA ARG A 138 18.81 21.89 11.00
C ARG A 138 17.31 21.71 10.88
N ALA A 139 16.56 22.60 11.53
CA ALA A 139 15.11 22.62 11.43
C ALA A 139 14.63 23.95 10.84
N ARG A 140 13.76 23.87 9.83
CA ARG A 140 13.11 25.01 9.19
C ARG A 140 11.62 24.96 9.50
N ARG A 141 11.09 26.05 10.04
CA ARG A 141 9.64 26.27 10.15
C ARG A 141 9.07 26.55 8.75
N LEU A 142 7.90 26.00 8.48
CA LEU A 142 7.16 26.17 7.23
C LEU A 142 5.77 26.71 7.54
N GLU A 143 5.22 27.47 6.60
CA GLU A 143 3.83 27.89 6.69
C GLU A 143 2.92 26.95 5.88
N PRO A 144 1.76 26.53 6.42
CA PRO A 144 0.86 25.61 5.72
C PRO A 144 0.48 26.05 4.30
N HIS A 145 0.32 27.35 4.07
CA HIS A 145 -0.05 27.88 2.75
C HIS A 145 1.06 27.69 1.70
N GLU A 146 2.33 27.78 2.08
CA GLU A 146 3.48 27.53 1.18
C GLU A 146 3.48 26.06 0.73
N VAL A 147 3.15 25.15 1.64
CA VAL A 147 3.05 23.71 1.33
C VAL A 147 1.88 23.45 0.38
N LEU A 148 0.72 24.04 0.65
CA LEU A 148 -0.45 23.89 -0.23
C LEU A 148 -0.21 24.47 -1.62
N GLU A 149 0.53 25.58 -1.75
CA GLU A 149 0.92 26.14 -3.05
C GLU A 149 1.77 25.14 -3.84
N VAL A 150 2.75 24.51 -3.19
CA VAL A 150 3.60 23.49 -3.82
C VAL A 150 2.78 22.30 -4.28
N LEU A 151 1.92 21.75 -3.42
CA LEU A 151 1.11 20.56 -3.70
C LEU A 151 -0.02 20.82 -4.72
N SER A 152 -0.47 22.06 -4.86
CA SER A 152 -1.57 22.42 -5.77
C SER A 152 -1.14 22.78 -7.19
N ARG A 153 0.16 22.93 -7.43
CA ARG A 153 0.75 23.45 -8.69
C ARG A 153 0.23 22.77 -9.95
N GLU A 154 0.13 21.44 -9.93
CA GLU A 154 -0.31 20.66 -11.10
C GLU A 154 -1.84 20.51 -11.20
N ARG A 155 -2.60 20.85 -10.15
CA ARG A 155 -4.06 20.62 -10.12
C ARG A 155 -4.81 21.25 -11.29
N PRO A 156 -4.53 22.51 -11.72
CA PRO A 156 -5.21 23.10 -12.88
C PRO A 156 -5.03 22.27 -14.16
N ASN A 157 -3.80 21.80 -14.39
CA ASN A 157 -3.49 20.98 -15.55
C ASN A 157 -4.11 19.57 -15.42
N GLY A 158 -3.98 18.93 -14.26
CA GLY A 158 -4.62 17.66 -13.95
C GLY A 158 -6.13 17.67 -14.22
N ARG A 159 -6.85 18.71 -13.78
CA ARG A 159 -8.30 18.85 -14.05
C ARG A 159 -8.64 18.83 -15.53
N ARG A 160 -7.88 19.57 -16.34
CA ARG A 160 -8.07 19.63 -17.80
C ARG A 160 -7.91 18.24 -18.41
N ILE A 161 -6.90 17.49 -17.98
CA ILE A 161 -6.63 16.12 -18.45
C ILE A 161 -7.75 15.18 -18.01
N ALA A 162 -8.12 15.19 -16.73
CA ALA A 162 -9.15 14.34 -16.18
C ALA A 162 -10.49 14.55 -16.90
N LYS A 163 -10.91 15.80 -17.14
CA LYS A 163 -12.13 16.12 -17.90
C LYS A 163 -12.14 15.53 -19.31
N LYS A 164 -10.98 15.49 -19.98
CA LYS A 164 -10.83 14.86 -21.30
C LYS A 164 -10.90 13.33 -21.20
N VAL A 165 -10.23 12.75 -20.21
CA VAL A 165 -10.18 11.29 -20.01
C VAL A 165 -11.55 10.72 -19.65
N ILE A 166 -12.40 11.46 -18.92
CA ILE A 166 -13.75 11.02 -18.55
C ILE A 166 -14.84 11.45 -19.54
N GLU A 167 -14.49 11.93 -20.73
CA GLU A 167 -15.46 12.50 -21.68
C GLU A 167 -16.60 11.53 -22.04
N LYS A 168 -16.30 10.23 -22.05
CA LYS A 168 -17.27 9.15 -22.33
C LYS A 168 -17.88 8.52 -21.08
N SER A 169 -17.46 8.95 -19.88
CA SER A 169 -17.95 8.38 -18.64
C SER A 169 -19.42 8.68 -18.41
N ARG A 170 -20.21 7.67 -18.03
CA ARG A 170 -21.58 7.85 -17.52
C ARG A 170 -21.68 8.81 -16.32
N HIS A 171 -20.58 9.03 -15.61
CA HIS A 171 -20.49 9.92 -14.45
C HIS A 171 -19.82 11.26 -14.77
N ARG A 172 -19.59 11.60 -16.05
CA ARG A 172 -18.86 12.79 -16.49
C ARG A 172 -19.33 14.08 -15.81
N GLU A 173 -20.63 14.35 -15.81
CA GLU A 173 -21.17 15.61 -15.27
C GLU A 173 -20.92 15.72 -13.76
N ALA A 174 -21.23 14.65 -13.02
CA ALA A 174 -21.01 14.60 -11.57
C ALA A 174 -19.52 14.73 -11.22
N LEU A 175 -18.65 13.95 -11.86
CA LEU A 175 -17.21 14.01 -11.65
C LEU A 175 -16.63 15.40 -12.02
N SER A 176 -17.12 16.02 -13.09
CA SER A 176 -16.69 17.37 -13.48
C SER A 176 -16.99 18.40 -12.40
N GLY A 177 -18.15 18.31 -11.74
CA GLY A 177 -18.50 19.19 -10.62
C GLY A 177 -17.57 19.04 -9.41
N PHE A 178 -17.06 17.83 -9.14
CA PHE A 178 -16.05 17.61 -8.10
C PHE A 178 -14.66 18.09 -8.50
N LEU A 179 -14.27 17.90 -9.77
CA LEU A 179 -13.00 18.38 -10.29
C LEU A 179 -12.87 19.90 -10.17
N ASP A 180 -13.97 20.65 -10.27
CA ASP A 180 -13.96 22.11 -10.14
C ASP A 180 -13.90 22.62 -8.68
N ARG A 181 -13.89 21.74 -7.68
CA ARG A 181 -13.66 22.12 -6.28
C ARG A 181 -12.16 22.30 -6.03
N HIS A 182 -11.78 23.30 -5.23
CA HIS A 182 -10.36 23.70 -5.05
C HIS A 182 -9.88 23.73 -3.60
N GLN A 183 -10.79 23.58 -2.63
CA GLN A 183 -10.46 23.74 -1.22
C GLN A 183 -9.64 22.54 -0.73
N ASP A 184 -8.45 22.83 -0.20
CA ASP A 184 -7.60 21.85 0.44
C ASP A 184 -7.56 22.10 1.95
N GLY A 185 -8.37 21.34 2.69
CA GLY A 185 -8.54 21.48 4.14
C GLY A 185 -7.61 20.62 4.97
N ARG A 186 -6.55 20.03 4.39
CA ARG A 186 -5.76 18.97 5.06
C ARG A 186 -5.19 19.39 6.41
N PHE A 187 -4.69 20.62 6.57
CA PHE A 187 -4.09 21.06 7.83
C PHE A 187 -5.13 21.33 8.91
N ALA A 188 -6.31 21.83 8.52
CA ALA A 188 -7.44 21.96 9.45
C ALA A 188 -7.95 20.58 9.89
N LEU A 189 -8.00 19.61 8.97
CA LEU A 189 -8.31 18.23 9.31
C LEU A 189 -7.26 17.64 10.26
N LEU A 190 -5.96 17.84 9.98
CA LEU A 190 -4.89 17.34 10.82
C LEU A 190 -5.00 17.88 12.26
N ASP A 191 -5.22 19.20 12.42
CA ASP A 191 -5.40 19.79 13.75
C ASP A 191 -6.59 19.17 14.50
N LYS A 192 -7.72 18.97 13.81
CA LYS A 192 -8.90 18.30 14.37
C LYS A 192 -8.59 16.87 14.82
N LEU A 193 -7.87 16.10 13.99
CA LEU A 193 -7.51 14.72 14.31
C LEU A 193 -6.57 14.63 15.51
N LEU A 194 -5.55 15.48 15.56
CA LEU A 194 -4.63 15.54 16.70
C LEU A 194 -5.35 15.98 17.97
N SER A 195 -6.25 16.96 17.89
CA SER A 195 -7.07 17.38 19.02
C SER A 195 -8.00 16.27 19.53
N GLY A 196 -8.53 15.42 18.64
CA GLY A 196 -9.41 14.32 19.01
C GLY A 196 -8.70 13.18 19.76
N GLU A 197 -7.41 13.00 19.50
CA GLU A 197 -6.55 11.97 20.13
C GLU A 197 -5.70 12.52 21.29
N ASP A 198 -5.90 13.79 21.66
CA ASP A 198 -5.12 14.50 22.68
C ASP A 198 -3.60 14.46 22.37
N LEU A 199 -3.26 14.77 21.13
CA LEU A 199 -1.89 14.85 20.64
C LEU A 199 -1.49 16.30 20.41
N GLN A 200 -0.35 16.70 20.99
CA GLN A 200 0.20 18.05 20.81
C GLN A 200 1.01 18.17 19.52
N SER A 201 1.60 17.05 19.08
CA SER A 201 2.42 17.02 17.88
C SER A 201 2.34 15.69 17.17
N LEU A 202 2.59 15.71 15.87
CA LEU A 202 2.78 14.56 15.02
C LEU A 202 4.19 14.58 14.43
N ILE A 203 4.89 13.44 14.49
CA ILE A 203 6.20 13.23 13.88
C ILE A 203 6.07 12.15 12.81
N VAL A 204 6.45 12.47 11.58
CA VAL A 204 6.45 11.53 10.44
C VAL A 204 7.82 11.45 9.79
N THR A 205 8.15 10.29 9.26
CA THR A 205 9.44 9.97 8.64
C THR A 205 9.31 9.41 7.24
N SER A 206 8.14 8.85 6.88
CA SER A 206 7.95 8.31 5.54
C SER A 206 7.97 9.41 4.50
N ALA A 207 8.58 9.12 3.35
CA ALA A 207 8.72 10.10 2.27
C ALA A 207 7.38 10.68 1.83
N LEU A 208 6.32 9.85 1.82
CA LEU A 208 4.96 10.29 1.50
C LEU A 208 4.45 11.30 2.53
N ASN A 209 4.52 11.00 3.82
CA ASN A 209 3.98 11.90 4.84
C ASN A 209 4.83 13.17 5.00
N VAL A 210 6.14 13.07 4.81
CA VAL A 210 7.03 14.23 4.70
C VAL A 210 6.61 15.11 3.53
N GLN A 211 6.29 14.54 2.36
CA GLN A 211 5.79 15.31 1.22
C GLN A 211 4.49 16.03 1.57
N GLU A 212 3.49 15.31 2.09
CA GLU A 212 2.18 15.90 2.36
C GLU A 212 2.24 16.99 3.44
N LEU A 213 3.20 16.92 4.37
CA LEU A 213 3.43 17.95 5.38
C LEU A 213 4.33 19.08 4.91
N THR A 214 5.31 18.87 4.03
CA THR A 214 6.36 19.87 3.77
C THR A 214 6.44 20.35 2.32
N GLY A 215 5.72 19.70 1.41
CA GLY A 215 5.84 19.93 -0.03
C GLY A 215 7.15 19.40 -0.63
N LEU A 216 8.01 18.74 0.15
CA LEU A 216 9.21 18.09 -0.41
C LEU A 216 8.82 16.89 -1.27
N PRO A 217 9.26 16.83 -2.54
CA PRO A 217 8.98 15.69 -3.41
C PRO A 217 9.44 14.35 -2.81
N MET A 218 8.61 13.31 -2.93
CA MET A 218 8.99 11.94 -2.56
C MET A 218 10.24 11.45 -3.31
N ARG A 219 10.42 11.89 -4.56
CA ARG A 219 11.57 11.54 -5.40
C ARG A 219 12.41 12.78 -5.66
N GLY A 220 13.68 12.77 -5.25
CA GLY A 220 14.59 13.89 -5.48
C GLY A 220 15.88 13.77 -4.67
N ASN A 221 16.76 14.75 -4.83
CA ASN A 221 18.04 14.81 -4.12
C ASN A 221 17.90 15.37 -2.69
N SER A 222 16.85 16.15 -2.43
CA SER A 222 16.57 16.68 -1.09
C SER A 222 15.87 15.62 -0.24
N ARG A 223 16.44 15.31 0.93
CA ARG A 223 15.83 14.38 1.91
C ARG A 223 15.73 15.05 3.27
N ALA A 224 14.52 15.10 3.82
CA ALA A 224 14.33 15.39 5.23
C ALA A 224 14.58 14.12 6.04
N LEU A 225 15.05 14.30 7.28
CA LEU A 225 15.04 13.25 8.29
C LEU A 225 13.61 13.01 8.78
N ALA A 226 12.89 14.09 9.08
CA ALA A 226 11.52 14.04 9.57
C ALA A 226 10.77 15.33 9.26
N ALA A 227 9.44 15.25 9.31
CA ALA A 227 8.56 16.40 9.40
C ALA A 227 7.78 16.34 10.72
N VAL A 228 7.56 17.51 11.32
CA VAL A 228 6.85 17.64 12.59
C VAL A 228 5.75 18.68 12.46
N TYR A 229 4.52 18.31 12.78
CA TYR A 229 3.43 19.25 12.95
C TYR A 229 3.13 19.41 14.44
N SER A 230 3.32 20.60 14.99
CA SER A 230 2.95 20.94 16.37
C SER A 230 1.80 21.93 16.35
N ARG A 231 0.76 21.68 17.14
CA ARG A 231 -0.44 22.55 17.17
C ARG A 231 -0.10 23.99 17.58
N ASP A 232 0.82 24.16 18.53
CA ASP A 232 1.19 25.49 19.04
C ASP A 232 2.40 26.10 18.33
N LYS A 233 3.29 25.26 17.79
CA LYS A 233 4.58 25.70 17.22
C LYS A 233 4.61 25.65 15.69
N GLY A 234 3.54 25.17 15.07
CA GLY A 234 3.40 25.07 13.63
C GLY A 234 4.14 23.88 13.03
N LEU A 235 4.39 23.98 11.73
CA LEU A 235 4.96 22.93 10.91
C LEU A 235 6.48 23.10 10.76
N TRP A 236 7.21 22.01 10.86
CA TRP A 236 8.67 21.98 10.81
C TRP A 236 9.19 20.85 9.93
N ARG A 237 10.28 21.15 9.23
CA ARG A 237 11.08 20.18 8.50
C ARG A 237 12.45 20.06 9.15
N ILE A 238 12.93 18.84 9.38
CA ILE A 238 14.24 18.55 9.97
C ILE A 238 15.12 17.84 8.95
N ALA A 239 16.36 18.28 8.78
CA ALA A 239 17.33 17.68 7.87
C ALA A 239 18.71 17.53 8.53
N ALA A 240 19.48 16.55 8.07
CA ALA A 240 20.86 16.33 8.51
C ALA A 240 21.81 17.36 7.88
N GLY A 241 22.85 17.74 8.63
CA GLY A 241 24.03 18.40 8.10
C GLY A 241 23.92 19.92 7.87
N PRO A 242 25.08 20.58 7.69
CA PRO A 242 25.20 22.04 7.71
C PRO A 242 24.72 22.73 6.42
N GLN A 243 24.53 21.98 5.33
CA GLN A 243 24.08 22.54 4.04
C GLN A 243 22.56 22.73 3.96
N SER A 244 21.82 22.31 4.98
CA SER A 244 20.38 22.49 5.06
C SER A 244 20.03 23.91 5.54
N GLU A 245 18.87 24.44 5.14
CA GLU A 245 18.35 25.71 5.65
C GLU A 245 17.68 25.54 7.02
N GLY A 246 17.66 26.61 7.82
CA GLY A 246 16.94 26.68 9.10
C GLY A 246 17.85 26.90 10.31
N LYS A 247 17.25 26.83 11.50
CA LYS A 247 17.96 26.94 12.78
C LYS A 247 18.74 25.65 13.03
N GLU A 248 19.99 25.78 13.43
CA GLU A 248 20.86 24.65 13.78
C GLU A 248 20.65 24.23 15.24
N TYR A 249 20.63 22.91 15.44
CA TYR A 249 20.50 22.27 16.73
C TYR A 249 21.65 21.27 16.91
N PRO A 250 22.21 21.16 18.11
CA PRO A 250 23.36 20.27 18.37
C PRO A 250 23.03 18.79 18.21
N SER A 251 21.74 18.41 18.30
CA SER A 251 21.28 17.05 18.09
C SER A 251 19.81 17.01 17.71
N LEU A 252 19.37 15.85 17.20
CA LEU A 252 17.97 15.61 16.87
C LEU A 252 17.05 15.67 18.11
N ARG A 253 17.50 15.17 19.27
CA ARG A 253 16.79 15.26 20.54
C ARG A 253 16.45 16.72 20.89
N VAL A 254 17.44 17.62 20.86
CA VAL A 254 17.24 19.03 21.22
C VAL A 254 16.26 19.72 20.26
N ALA A 255 16.36 19.43 18.96
CA ALA A 255 15.41 19.93 17.98
C ALA A 255 13.97 19.46 18.28
N ILE A 256 13.78 18.17 18.55
CA ILE A 256 12.47 17.59 18.83
C ILE A 256 11.87 18.13 20.13
N GLU A 257 12.65 18.23 21.21
CA GLU A 257 12.21 18.84 22.48
C GLU A 257 11.74 20.29 22.28
N GLU A 258 12.50 21.09 21.53
CA GLU A 258 12.11 22.47 21.25
C GLU A 258 10.86 22.55 20.37
N ILE A 259 10.73 21.72 19.33
CA ILE A 259 9.63 21.82 18.35
C ILE A 259 8.31 21.27 18.89
N THR A 260 8.35 20.18 19.66
CA THR A 260 7.13 19.48 20.11
C THR A 260 6.69 19.90 21.52
N GLY A 261 7.58 20.48 22.33
CA GLY A 261 7.28 20.83 23.72
C GLY A 261 7.17 19.60 24.63
N LYS A 262 6.34 19.68 25.68
CA LYS A 262 6.16 18.60 26.68
C LYS A 262 4.92 17.72 26.45
N GLY A 263 4.05 18.06 25.50
CA GLY A 263 2.82 17.31 25.25
C GLY A 263 3.06 15.94 24.60
N ARG A 264 1.98 15.15 24.56
CA ARG A 264 1.95 13.83 23.90
C ARG A 264 2.24 13.96 22.41
N ALA A 265 3.08 13.05 21.91
CA ALA A 265 3.50 13.03 20.51
C ALA A 265 2.97 11.78 19.80
N GLY A 266 2.24 11.98 18.69
CA GLY A 266 1.97 10.93 17.73
C GLY A 266 3.19 10.68 16.86
N VAL A 267 3.52 9.42 16.62
CA VAL A 267 4.71 9.01 15.85
C VAL A 267 4.31 7.94 14.83
N GLU A 268 4.79 8.09 13.60
CA GLU A 268 4.72 7.05 12.56
C GLU A 268 5.69 5.89 12.90
N MET A 269 5.26 4.97 13.76
CA MET A 269 6.13 3.93 14.32
C MET A 269 6.43 2.79 13.34
N ASP A 270 5.60 2.62 12.31
CA ASP A 270 5.78 1.60 11.30
C ASP A 270 6.86 1.97 10.27
N ASP A 271 7.15 3.26 10.06
CA ASP A 271 8.26 3.70 9.22
C ASP A 271 9.52 4.08 10.02
N MET A 272 9.34 4.67 11.21
CA MET A 272 10.44 5.20 12.01
C MET A 272 11.38 4.09 12.48
N PRO A 273 12.68 4.11 12.09
CA PRO A 273 13.65 3.12 12.54
C PRO A 273 14.02 3.34 14.01
N ALA A 274 14.43 2.26 14.68
CA ALA A 274 14.79 2.26 16.10
C ALA A 274 15.88 3.28 16.46
N TRP A 275 16.90 3.44 15.60
CA TRP A 275 17.96 4.45 15.82
C TRP A 275 17.38 5.86 15.88
N MET A 276 16.42 6.17 15.02
CA MET A 276 15.84 7.51 14.92
C MET A 276 14.94 7.80 16.11
N PHE A 277 14.14 6.82 16.52
CA PHE A 277 13.31 6.91 17.72
C PHE A 277 14.17 7.20 18.96
N SER A 278 15.31 6.52 19.08
CA SER A 278 16.31 6.75 20.15
C SER A 278 16.96 8.14 20.06
N ALA A 279 17.45 8.52 18.87
CA ALA A 279 18.13 9.80 18.62
C ALA A 279 17.22 11.02 18.85
N MET A 280 15.91 10.88 18.64
CA MET A 280 14.90 11.90 18.95
C MET A 280 14.58 12.00 20.46
N GLY A 281 15.04 11.06 21.29
CA GLY A 281 14.70 11.00 22.72
C GLY A 281 13.25 10.60 23.00
N LEU A 282 12.59 9.90 22.06
CA LEU A 282 11.17 9.56 22.19
C LEU A 282 10.88 8.44 23.19
N ARG A 283 11.91 7.73 23.66
CA ARG A 283 11.80 6.78 24.78
C ARG A 283 11.48 7.47 26.11
N ASP A 284 11.99 8.69 26.29
CA ASP A 284 11.88 9.46 27.52
C ASP A 284 10.58 10.31 27.54
N ARG A 285 9.64 10.04 26.62
CA ARG A 285 8.47 10.87 26.34
C ARG A 285 7.21 10.04 26.13
N GLU A 286 6.05 10.69 26.28
CA GLU A 286 4.76 10.10 25.93
C GLU A 286 4.55 10.08 24.40
N ALA A 287 5.28 9.17 23.73
CA ALA A 287 5.18 8.92 22.30
C ALA A 287 4.29 7.71 22.01
N VAL A 288 3.23 7.91 21.22
CA VAL A 288 2.24 6.89 20.84
C VAL A 288 2.20 6.66 19.32
N PRO A 289 1.85 5.45 18.85
CA PRO A 289 1.68 5.20 17.42
C PRO A 289 0.60 6.11 16.84
N ALA A 290 0.87 6.72 15.71
CA ALA A 290 -0.06 7.58 14.98
C ALA A 290 -0.30 7.12 13.54
N ASP A 291 0.22 5.96 13.15
CA ASP A 291 0.20 5.44 11.76
C ASP A 291 -1.22 5.46 11.16
N ASN A 292 -2.23 5.01 11.92
CA ASN A 292 -3.63 5.04 11.48
C ASN A 292 -4.23 6.45 11.41
N LEU A 293 -3.85 7.36 12.32
CA LEU A 293 -4.26 8.76 12.28
C LEU A 293 -3.74 9.43 11.01
N VAL A 294 -2.48 9.19 10.66
CA VAL A 294 -1.87 9.75 9.44
C VAL A 294 -2.52 9.17 8.19
N ARG A 295 -2.84 7.87 8.16
CA ARG A 295 -3.63 7.25 7.08
C ARG A 295 -5.00 7.91 6.94
N MET A 296 -5.75 8.06 8.04
CA MET A 296 -7.06 8.73 8.05
C MET A 296 -6.98 10.17 7.53
N TRP A 297 -5.94 10.90 7.93
CA TRP A 297 -5.70 12.26 7.44
C TRP A 297 -5.51 12.30 5.93
N ARG A 298 -4.66 11.44 5.37
CA ARG A 298 -4.40 11.36 3.92
C ARG A 298 -5.62 10.92 3.12
N ASP A 299 -6.26 9.85 3.55
CA ASP A 299 -7.40 9.24 2.84
C ASP A 299 -8.61 10.18 2.82
N SER A 300 -8.74 11.05 3.82
CA SER A 300 -9.76 12.10 3.87
C SER A 300 -9.37 13.38 3.11
N SER A 301 -8.16 13.46 2.55
CA SER A 301 -7.60 14.65 1.88
C SER A 301 -7.33 14.43 0.39
N THR A 302 -7.97 13.44 -0.23
CA THR A 302 -7.73 13.02 -1.62
C THR A 302 -8.46 13.88 -2.66
N LEU A 303 -9.61 14.50 -2.31
CA LEU A 303 -10.45 15.24 -3.25
C LEU A 303 -9.72 16.35 -4.04
N PRO A 304 -8.85 17.18 -3.43
CA PRO A 304 -8.09 18.18 -4.19
C PRO A 304 -7.22 17.60 -5.31
N ASP A 305 -6.84 16.33 -5.18
CA ASP A 305 -5.96 15.61 -6.10
C ASP A 305 -6.74 14.61 -6.99
N LEU A 306 -8.09 14.61 -6.95
CA LEU A 306 -9.00 13.68 -7.67
C LEU A 306 -8.62 13.48 -9.15
N ALA A 307 -8.20 14.55 -9.83
CA ALA A 307 -7.83 14.50 -11.23
C ALA A 307 -6.74 13.46 -11.53
N PHE A 308 -5.78 13.29 -10.62
CA PHE A 308 -4.67 12.37 -10.79
C PHE A 308 -5.05 10.92 -10.47
N TYR A 309 -6.00 10.71 -9.56
CA TYR A 309 -6.62 9.39 -9.31
C TYR A 309 -7.38 8.89 -10.54
N ILE A 310 -8.15 9.77 -11.18
CA ILE A 310 -8.86 9.47 -12.43
C ILE A 310 -7.88 9.08 -13.53
N LEU A 311 -6.82 9.88 -13.74
CA LEU A 311 -5.80 9.58 -14.74
C LEU A 311 -5.10 8.24 -14.45
N ALA A 312 -4.71 8.00 -13.19
CA ALA A 312 -4.04 6.77 -12.77
C ALA A 312 -4.92 5.53 -13.01
N ALA A 313 -6.19 5.58 -12.60
CA ALA A 313 -7.11 4.46 -12.75
C ALA A 313 -7.36 4.11 -14.22
N ARG A 314 -7.49 5.13 -15.06
CA ARG A 314 -7.71 4.97 -16.51
C ARG A 314 -6.49 4.44 -17.24
N ALA A 315 -5.31 4.91 -16.86
CA ALA A 315 -4.04 4.40 -17.39
C ALA A 315 -3.85 2.92 -17.00
N SER A 316 -4.07 2.57 -15.73
CA SER A 316 -3.99 1.18 -15.25
C SER A 316 -5.00 0.27 -15.94
N ALA A 317 -6.28 0.66 -16.00
CA ALA A 317 -7.32 -0.14 -16.65
C ALA A 317 -7.01 -0.37 -18.14
N HIS A 318 -6.59 0.68 -18.87
CA HIS A 318 -6.16 0.54 -20.27
C HIS A 318 -5.00 -0.45 -20.41
N ALA A 319 -3.93 -0.27 -19.63
CA ALA A 319 -2.74 -1.11 -19.69
C ALA A 319 -3.03 -2.58 -19.36
N ILE A 320 -3.84 -2.83 -18.33
CA ILE A 320 -4.28 -4.17 -17.94
C ILE A 320 -5.04 -4.83 -19.09
N MET A 321 -6.05 -4.15 -19.64
CA MET A 321 -6.87 -4.71 -20.72
C MET A 321 -6.04 -5.02 -21.97
N LYS A 322 -5.04 -4.19 -22.30
CA LYS A 322 -4.12 -4.44 -23.41
C LYS A 322 -3.21 -5.65 -23.17
N ALA A 323 -2.67 -5.79 -21.96
CA ALA A 323 -1.84 -6.93 -21.60
C ALA A 323 -2.64 -8.24 -21.61
N LEU A 324 -3.87 -8.25 -21.07
CA LEU A 324 -4.75 -9.43 -21.12
C LEU A 324 -5.13 -9.79 -22.57
N ALA A 325 -5.44 -8.81 -23.41
CA ALA A 325 -5.72 -9.04 -24.83
C ALA A 325 -4.50 -9.62 -25.56
N PHE A 326 -3.31 -9.08 -25.30
CA PHE A 326 -2.06 -9.61 -25.84
C PHE A 326 -1.85 -11.07 -25.45
N ALA A 327 -1.97 -11.39 -24.15
CA ALA A 327 -1.80 -12.75 -23.64
C ALA A 327 -2.81 -13.73 -24.27
N SER A 328 -4.08 -13.33 -24.41
CA SER A 328 -5.12 -14.14 -25.04
C SER A 328 -4.81 -14.48 -26.49
N MET A 329 -4.35 -13.49 -27.28
CA MET A 329 -4.01 -13.68 -28.70
C MET A 329 -2.74 -14.50 -28.92
N HIS A 330 -1.76 -14.40 -28.02
CA HIS A 330 -0.43 -14.97 -28.22
C HIS A 330 -0.13 -16.22 -27.38
N ARG A 331 -1.10 -16.77 -26.63
CA ARG A 331 -0.92 -17.99 -25.82
C ARG A 331 -0.47 -19.24 -26.60
N SER A 332 -0.70 -19.29 -27.92
CA SER A 332 -0.17 -20.36 -28.78
C SER A 332 1.29 -20.14 -29.18
N SER A 333 1.80 -18.93 -28.94
CA SER A 333 3.21 -18.55 -29.05
C SER A 333 3.89 -18.78 -27.71
N ARG A 334 5.18 -19.13 -27.70
CA ARG A 334 5.94 -19.40 -26.47
C ARG A 334 6.23 -18.11 -25.66
N ILE A 335 5.19 -17.44 -25.19
CA ILE A 335 5.28 -16.23 -24.35
C ILE A 335 5.24 -16.58 -22.86
N THR A 336 5.62 -15.62 -22.02
CA THR A 336 5.68 -15.73 -20.56
C THR A 336 4.91 -14.58 -19.89
N GLU A 337 4.71 -14.66 -18.57
CA GLU A 337 4.17 -13.53 -17.79
C GLU A 337 5.00 -12.25 -17.97
N MET A 338 6.33 -12.36 -18.13
CA MET A 338 7.21 -11.22 -18.39
C MET A 338 6.91 -10.51 -19.71
N ASP A 339 6.53 -11.25 -20.76
CA ASP A 339 6.20 -10.67 -22.06
C ASP A 339 4.89 -9.87 -22.00
N ALA A 340 3.86 -10.44 -21.36
CA ALA A 340 2.60 -9.74 -21.12
C ALA A 340 2.78 -8.55 -20.17
N TYR A 341 3.65 -8.67 -19.17
CA TYR A 341 4.00 -7.58 -18.27
C TYR A 341 4.73 -6.43 -18.98
N LYS A 342 5.60 -6.75 -19.95
CA LYS A 342 6.21 -5.73 -20.81
C LYS A 342 5.15 -4.92 -21.56
N VAL A 343 4.14 -5.58 -22.13
CA VAL A 343 3.02 -4.89 -22.79
C VAL A 343 2.25 -4.01 -21.80
N TYR A 344 1.98 -4.51 -20.59
CA TYR A 344 1.36 -3.70 -19.53
C TYR A 344 2.15 -2.41 -19.27
N LEU A 345 3.47 -2.50 -19.09
CA LEU A 345 4.31 -1.34 -18.84
C LEU A 345 4.32 -0.38 -20.04
N ASP A 346 4.55 -0.88 -21.25
CA ASP A 346 4.61 -0.07 -22.46
C ASP A 346 3.29 0.71 -22.68
N GLU A 347 2.14 0.06 -22.47
CA GLU A 347 0.81 0.67 -22.59
C GLU A 347 0.52 1.66 -21.46
N LEU A 348 0.97 1.38 -20.23
CA LEU A 348 0.84 2.31 -19.10
C LEU A 348 1.61 3.62 -19.37
N TYR A 349 2.89 3.50 -19.76
CA TYR A 349 3.73 4.66 -20.10
C TYR A 349 3.19 5.39 -21.33
N GLY A 350 2.76 4.65 -22.35
CA GLY A 350 2.19 5.19 -23.59
C GLY A 350 0.91 5.98 -23.33
N TYR A 351 0.00 5.46 -22.50
CA TYR A 351 -1.25 6.13 -22.16
C TYR A 351 -1.00 7.48 -21.48
N VAL A 352 -0.14 7.52 -20.45
CA VAL A 352 0.18 8.75 -19.73
C VAL A 352 0.92 9.73 -20.63
N SER A 353 1.88 9.26 -21.44
CA SER A 353 2.60 10.13 -22.39
C SER A 353 1.67 10.79 -23.42
N ALA A 354 0.63 10.09 -23.85
CA ALA A 354 -0.34 10.62 -24.83
C ALA A 354 -1.33 11.64 -24.22
N HIS A 355 -1.68 11.50 -22.94
CA HIS A 355 -2.70 12.34 -22.29
C HIS A 355 -2.12 13.44 -21.40
N ALA A 356 -0.93 13.22 -20.84
CA ALA A 356 -0.27 14.07 -19.84
C ALA A 356 1.27 14.01 -19.96
N PRO A 357 1.86 14.44 -21.10
CA PRO A 357 3.31 14.33 -21.37
C PRO A 357 4.21 15.09 -20.39
N GLU A 358 3.65 16.01 -19.61
CA GLU A 358 4.34 16.73 -18.55
C GLU A 358 4.45 15.96 -17.23
N LEU A 359 3.62 14.93 -17.04
CA LEU A 359 3.62 14.08 -15.86
C LEU A 359 4.50 12.85 -16.07
N ARG A 360 4.86 12.19 -14.97
CA ARG A 360 5.58 10.93 -14.96
C ARG A 360 4.69 9.87 -14.35
N VAL A 361 4.81 8.64 -14.83
CA VAL A 361 4.15 7.48 -14.24
C VAL A 361 5.19 6.50 -13.74
N ALA A 362 4.87 5.78 -12.66
CA ALA A 362 5.63 4.63 -12.22
C ALA A 362 4.68 3.52 -11.79
N ARG A 363 5.14 2.27 -11.90
CA ARG A 363 4.41 1.13 -11.33
C ARG A 363 4.29 1.24 -9.81
N THR A 364 3.20 0.74 -9.27
CA THR A 364 3.07 0.39 -7.84
C THR A 364 3.14 -1.14 -7.68
N LEU A 365 2.58 -1.70 -6.60
CA LEU A 365 2.27 -3.13 -6.50
C LEU A 365 1.70 -3.65 -7.83
N THR A 366 2.28 -4.76 -8.31
CA THR A 366 1.88 -5.40 -9.57
C THR A 366 1.75 -6.90 -9.34
N ASN A 367 0.58 -7.31 -8.87
CA ASN A 367 0.19 -8.69 -8.72
C ASN A 367 -0.22 -9.26 -10.10
N PHE A 368 0.73 -9.91 -10.77
CA PHE A 368 0.65 -10.34 -12.16
C PHE A 368 1.07 -11.81 -12.24
N HIS A 369 0.11 -12.72 -12.35
CA HIS A 369 0.43 -14.16 -12.37
C HIS A 369 -0.66 -15.03 -13.00
N CYS A 370 -0.21 -16.14 -13.57
CA CYS A 370 -1.06 -17.23 -13.99
C CYS A 370 -1.54 -18.04 -12.78
N GLY A 371 -2.83 -18.39 -12.75
CA GLY A 371 -3.38 -19.15 -11.63
C GLY A 371 -2.74 -20.54 -11.46
N ASN A 372 -2.30 -21.18 -12.55
CA ASN A 372 -1.63 -22.48 -12.49
C ASN A 372 -0.17 -22.42 -12.00
N ARG A 373 0.42 -21.22 -11.90
CA ARG A 373 1.72 -21.02 -11.24
C ARG A 373 1.55 -20.98 -9.73
N THR A 374 0.61 -20.16 -9.29
CA THR A 374 0.38 -19.89 -7.87
C THR A 374 -0.97 -19.22 -7.67
N ILE A 375 -1.61 -19.51 -6.54
CA ILE A 375 -2.82 -18.83 -6.09
C ILE A 375 -2.52 -17.63 -5.16
N PHE A 376 -1.25 -17.45 -4.79
CA PHE A 376 -0.80 -16.33 -3.95
C PHE A 376 -0.45 -15.13 -4.82
N PRO A 377 -0.72 -13.89 -4.35
CA PRO A 377 -0.27 -12.69 -5.02
C PRO A 377 1.22 -12.77 -5.38
N SER A 378 1.55 -12.47 -6.63
CA SER A 378 2.93 -12.58 -7.12
C SER A 378 3.24 -11.56 -8.20
N ASN A 379 4.49 -11.08 -8.22
CA ASN A 379 5.09 -10.38 -9.35
C ASN A 379 5.19 -11.32 -10.56
N PRO A 380 5.27 -10.77 -11.79
CA PRO A 380 5.44 -11.57 -12.99
C PRO A 380 6.77 -12.34 -12.96
N ALA A 381 6.75 -13.56 -13.49
CA ALA A 381 7.92 -14.43 -13.57
C ALA A 381 8.12 -14.97 -15.00
N ALA A 382 9.25 -15.65 -15.24
CA ALA A 382 9.49 -16.38 -16.49
C ALA A 382 8.65 -17.67 -16.58
N HIS A 383 7.35 -17.56 -16.28
CA HIS A 383 6.38 -18.65 -16.32
C HIS A 383 5.63 -18.63 -17.66
N PRO A 384 5.50 -19.77 -18.35
CA PRO A 384 4.80 -19.83 -19.63
C PRO A 384 3.33 -19.42 -19.55
N ILE A 385 2.88 -18.65 -20.54
CA ILE A 385 1.46 -18.44 -20.84
C ILE A 385 1.13 -19.31 -22.05
N ASP A 386 0.49 -20.45 -21.80
CA ASP A 386 0.12 -21.43 -22.82
C ASP A 386 -1.28 -22.01 -22.60
N GLU A 387 -1.67 -23.01 -23.38
CA GLU A 387 -2.99 -23.65 -23.30
C GLU A 387 -3.31 -24.29 -21.94
N ARG A 388 -2.33 -24.45 -21.05
CA ARG A 388 -2.50 -25.02 -19.71
C ARG A 388 -2.89 -23.99 -18.65
N ILE A 389 -2.83 -22.69 -18.97
CA ILE A 389 -3.24 -21.67 -18.00
C ILE A 389 -4.77 -21.57 -17.95
N ASN A 390 -5.33 -21.55 -16.74
CA ASN A 390 -6.76 -21.35 -16.55
C ASN A 390 -7.14 -19.87 -16.43
N THR A 391 -6.23 -19.09 -15.86
CA THR A 391 -6.41 -17.65 -15.60
C THR A 391 -5.08 -16.92 -15.69
N LEU A 392 -5.13 -15.66 -16.13
CA LEU A 392 -4.06 -14.68 -15.91
C LEU A 392 -4.66 -13.50 -15.14
N LYS A 393 -4.25 -13.33 -13.88
CA LYS A 393 -4.68 -12.23 -13.03
C LYS A 393 -3.69 -11.07 -13.18
N ILE A 394 -4.21 -9.87 -13.39
CA ILE A 394 -3.46 -8.63 -13.26
C ILE A 394 -4.21 -7.71 -12.30
N ASP A 395 -3.60 -7.49 -11.15
CA ASP A 395 -4.04 -6.66 -10.04
C ASP A 395 -2.89 -5.68 -9.79
N ALA A 396 -3.07 -4.47 -10.31
CA ALA A 396 -1.99 -3.52 -10.45
C ALA A 396 -2.51 -2.09 -10.48
N GLY A 397 -1.65 -1.19 -10.03
CA GLY A 397 -1.86 0.24 -10.10
C GLY A 397 -0.67 0.99 -10.69
N CYS A 398 -0.81 2.30 -10.71
CA CYS A 398 0.30 3.20 -11.01
C CYS A 398 0.31 4.41 -10.08
N MET A 399 1.44 5.09 -10.05
CA MET A 399 1.65 6.36 -9.36
C MET A 399 1.90 7.45 -10.39
N ILE A 400 1.23 8.58 -10.23
CA ILE A 400 1.41 9.77 -11.06
C ILE A 400 2.26 10.78 -10.30
N PHE A 401 3.36 11.19 -10.90
CA PHE A 401 4.29 12.18 -10.36
C PHE A 401 4.33 13.42 -11.25
N ASP A 402 4.59 14.57 -10.65
CA ASP A 402 5.05 15.73 -11.41
C ASP A 402 6.54 15.58 -11.84
N ARG A 403 7.07 16.59 -12.54
CA ARG A 403 8.48 16.60 -12.95
C ARG A 403 9.47 16.72 -11.79
N SER A 404 9.04 17.30 -10.68
CA SER A 404 9.86 17.49 -9.48
C SER A 404 9.96 16.23 -8.62
N GLY A 405 9.10 15.24 -8.87
CA GLY A 405 9.02 13.98 -8.13
C GLY A 405 7.96 13.96 -7.02
N THR A 406 7.04 14.92 -7.03
CA THR A 406 5.89 14.98 -6.11
C THR A 406 4.86 13.93 -6.53
N LEU A 407 4.46 13.04 -5.63
CA LEU A 407 3.37 12.09 -5.87
C LEU A 407 2.03 12.82 -5.84
N LEU A 408 1.29 12.76 -6.95
CA LEU A 408 0.03 13.47 -7.16
C LEU A 408 -1.19 12.56 -6.94
N GLY A 409 -1.09 11.29 -7.32
CA GLY A 409 -2.19 10.33 -7.15
C GLY A 409 -1.73 8.92 -7.51
N CYS A 410 -2.56 7.92 -7.20
CA CYS A 410 -2.32 6.54 -7.58
C CYS A 410 -3.62 5.80 -7.92
N SER A 411 -3.50 4.55 -8.36
CA SER A 411 -4.62 3.65 -8.66
C SER A 411 -4.40 2.27 -8.05
N ASP A 412 -5.47 1.50 -7.97
CA ASP A 412 -5.48 0.07 -7.65
C ASP A 412 -6.63 -0.57 -8.42
N ILE A 413 -6.31 -1.47 -9.36
CA ILE A 413 -7.27 -2.03 -10.32
C ILE A 413 -6.91 -3.49 -10.60
N ALA A 414 -7.92 -4.34 -10.67
CA ALA A 414 -7.77 -5.75 -10.97
C ALA A 414 -8.68 -6.21 -12.11
N ARG A 415 -8.13 -7.03 -13.00
CA ARG A 415 -8.85 -7.79 -14.02
C ARG A 415 -8.23 -9.17 -14.15
N THR A 416 -9.02 -10.14 -14.59
CA THR A 416 -8.55 -11.48 -14.89
C THR A 416 -8.95 -11.87 -16.30
N LEU A 417 -8.01 -12.43 -17.07
CA LEU A 417 -8.33 -13.21 -18.25
C LEU A 417 -8.72 -14.61 -17.78
N CYS A 418 -10.00 -14.98 -17.94
CA CYS A 418 -10.52 -16.31 -17.65
C CYS A 418 -10.54 -17.15 -18.92
N LEU A 419 -9.97 -18.36 -18.88
CA LEU A 419 -9.89 -19.26 -20.03
C LEU A 419 -10.76 -20.52 -19.85
N THR A 420 -11.47 -20.62 -18.74
CA THR A 420 -12.44 -21.67 -18.44
C THR A 420 -13.83 -21.05 -18.30
N LYS A 421 -14.87 -21.82 -18.66
CA LYS A 421 -16.27 -21.38 -18.51
C LYS A 421 -16.59 -21.03 -17.05
N ASP A 422 -16.16 -21.88 -16.12
CA ASP A 422 -16.38 -21.69 -14.69
C ASP A 422 -15.74 -20.38 -14.17
N GLY A 423 -14.53 -20.06 -14.64
CA GLY A 423 -13.85 -18.81 -14.28
C GLY A 423 -14.55 -17.58 -14.84
N GLU A 424 -14.99 -17.63 -16.10
CA GLU A 424 -15.68 -16.52 -16.77
C GLU A 424 -17.02 -16.19 -16.09
N GLU A 425 -17.79 -17.22 -15.70
CA GLU A 425 -19.06 -17.03 -14.97
C GLU A 425 -18.84 -16.30 -13.63
N ILE A 426 -17.81 -16.69 -12.87
CA ILE A 426 -17.46 -16.02 -11.60
C ILE A 426 -16.99 -14.59 -11.84
N TYR A 427 -16.13 -14.38 -12.84
CA TYR A 427 -15.61 -13.06 -13.19
C TYR A 427 -16.73 -12.08 -13.54
N GLN A 428 -17.72 -12.52 -14.33
CA GLN A 428 -18.85 -11.68 -14.71
C GLN A 428 -19.73 -11.31 -13.51
N ILE A 429 -19.94 -12.23 -12.54
CA ILE A 429 -20.63 -11.92 -11.28
C ILE A 429 -19.86 -10.86 -10.48
N PHE A 430 -18.54 -10.97 -10.38
CA PHE A 430 -17.71 -9.99 -9.67
C PHE A 430 -17.77 -8.62 -10.31
N ARG A 431 -17.65 -8.56 -11.64
CA ARG A 431 -17.78 -7.34 -12.42
C ARG A 431 -19.11 -6.65 -12.16
N ASP A 432 -20.22 -7.36 -12.32
CA ASP A 432 -21.56 -6.77 -12.18
C ASP A 432 -21.81 -6.33 -10.74
N SER A 433 -21.38 -7.12 -9.76
CA SER A 433 -21.48 -6.75 -8.34
C SER A 433 -20.68 -5.48 -8.01
N VAL A 434 -19.42 -5.39 -8.45
CA VAL A 434 -18.58 -4.20 -8.19
C VAL A 434 -19.15 -2.95 -8.87
N VAL A 435 -19.50 -3.05 -10.15
CA VAL A 435 -19.91 -1.90 -10.98
C VAL A 435 -21.29 -1.39 -10.61
N ASP A 436 -22.23 -2.29 -10.34
CA ASP A 436 -23.64 -1.93 -10.18
C ASP A 436 -24.13 -1.96 -8.72
N ARG A 437 -23.33 -2.51 -7.78
CA ARG A 437 -23.72 -2.60 -6.36
C ARG A 437 -22.70 -2.02 -5.39
N LEU A 438 -21.45 -2.52 -5.38
CA LEU A 438 -20.48 -2.15 -4.34
C LEU A 438 -20.03 -0.70 -4.46
N ILE A 439 -19.54 -0.27 -5.63
CA ILE A 439 -19.13 1.12 -5.83
C ILE A 439 -20.31 2.08 -5.58
N PRO A 440 -21.53 1.87 -6.14
CA PRO A 440 -22.68 2.70 -5.82
C PRO A 440 -23.01 2.76 -4.31
N ALA A 441 -22.75 1.70 -3.55
CA ALA A 441 -22.97 1.68 -2.10
C ALA A 441 -21.95 2.51 -1.29
N CYS A 442 -20.80 2.87 -1.88
CA CYS A 442 -19.79 3.74 -1.27
C CYS A 442 -20.25 5.21 -1.20
N LYS A 443 -21.20 5.50 -0.32
CA LYS A 443 -21.74 6.84 -0.05
C LYS A 443 -21.29 7.38 1.30
N ILE A 444 -21.43 8.69 1.49
CA ILE A 444 -21.19 9.35 2.78
C ILE A 444 -21.94 8.62 3.91
N GLY A 445 -21.23 8.31 4.99
CA GLY A 445 -21.79 7.66 6.18
C GLY A 445 -21.93 6.14 6.10
N ALA A 446 -21.71 5.52 4.94
CA ALA A 446 -21.55 4.07 4.87
C ALA A 446 -20.28 3.63 5.60
N ASP A 447 -20.32 2.49 6.28
CA ASP A 447 -19.16 1.88 6.94
C ASP A 447 -18.67 0.64 6.18
N GLY A 448 -17.45 0.21 6.44
CA GLY A 448 -16.85 -0.96 5.80
C GLY A 448 -17.67 -2.24 6.02
N ALA A 449 -18.24 -2.42 7.20
CA ALA A 449 -19.06 -3.57 7.56
C ALA A 449 -20.34 -3.65 6.73
N SER A 450 -20.98 -2.53 6.41
CA SER A 450 -22.17 -2.48 5.56
C SER A 450 -21.88 -2.85 4.11
N ILE A 451 -20.76 -2.35 3.56
CA ILE A 451 -20.30 -2.68 2.20
C ILE A 451 -19.89 -4.15 2.13
N HIS A 452 -19.18 -4.64 3.15
CA HIS A 452 -18.81 -6.05 3.27
C HIS A 452 -20.02 -6.98 3.30
N ARG A 453 -21.04 -6.66 4.10
CA ARG A 453 -22.29 -7.44 4.13
C ARG A 453 -22.95 -7.52 2.75
N LEU A 454 -23.01 -6.39 2.03
CA LEU A 454 -23.55 -6.34 0.67
C LEU A 454 -22.75 -7.27 -0.26
N ALA A 455 -21.43 -7.22 -0.17
CA ALA A 455 -20.55 -8.05 -0.99
C ALA A 455 -20.69 -9.55 -0.71
N VAL A 456 -20.81 -9.94 0.56
CA VAL A 456 -21.02 -11.34 0.97
C VAL A 456 -22.38 -11.85 0.51
N GLU A 457 -23.43 -11.02 0.49
CA GLU A 457 -24.72 -11.40 -0.10
C GLU A 457 -24.61 -11.69 -1.59
N ASP A 458 -23.80 -10.94 -2.32
CA ASP A 458 -23.51 -11.21 -3.74
C ASP A 458 -22.68 -12.48 -3.93
N LEU A 459 -21.71 -12.76 -3.05
CA LEU A 459 -20.95 -14.00 -3.08
C LEU A 459 -21.83 -15.25 -2.89
N LYS A 460 -22.95 -15.15 -2.17
CA LYS A 460 -23.90 -16.27 -2.09
C LYS A 460 -24.50 -16.64 -3.45
N ARG A 461 -24.55 -15.70 -4.40
CA ARG A 461 -24.98 -15.93 -5.79
C ARG A 461 -23.94 -16.69 -6.61
N VAL A 462 -22.68 -16.70 -6.17
CA VAL A 462 -21.60 -17.47 -6.78
C VAL A 462 -21.80 -18.97 -6.59
N ASN A 463 -22.70 -19.44 -5.71
CA ASN A 463 -23.06 -20.86 -5.57
C ASN A 463 -23.85 -21.41 -6.78
N LEU A 464 -23.19 -21.43 -7.93
CA LEU A 464 -23.75 -21.79 -9.23
C LEU A 464 -23.81 -23.33 -9.38
N PRO A 465 -24.98 -23.92 -9.70
CA PRO A 465 -25.08 -25.33 -9.98
C PRO A 465 -24.22 -25.75 -11.18
N GLY A 466 -23.26 -26.65 -10.94
CA GLY A 466 -22.42 -27.23 -12.00
C GLY A 466 -21.05 -26.57 -12.16
N ASN A 467 -20.84 -25.39 -11.56
CA ASN A 467 -19.54 -24.72 -11.55
C ASN A 467 -18.64 -25.35 -10.45
N THR A 468 -17.45 -25.78 -10.84
CA THR A 468 -16.52 -26.54 -9.98
C THR A 468 -15.71 -25.65 -9.03
N LEU A 469 -15.65 -24.35 -9.31
CA LEU A 469 -14.99 -23.33 -8.51
C LEU A 469 -15.92 -22.74 -7.44
N SER A 470 -17.24 -22.80 -7.66
CA SER A 470 -18.24 -22.38 -6.67
C SER A 470 -18.56 -23.46 -5.63
N ARG A 471 -18.77 -24.71 -6.06
CA ARG A 471 -19.15 -25.84 -5.19
C ARG A 471 -18.08 -26.22 -4.18
N ALA A 472 -16.84 -25.87 -4.47
CA ALA A 472 -15.71 -26.12 -3.58
C ALA A 472 -15.64 -25.12 -2.41
N VAL A 473 -16.49 -24.10 -2.39
CA VAL A 473 -16.49 -23.04 -1.39
C VAL A 473 -17.91 -22.86 -0.86
N ALA A 474 -18.17 -23.37 0.35
CA ALA A 474 -19.19 -22.75 1.16
C ALA A 474 -18.61 -21.38 1.55
N VAL A 475 -19.16 -20.26 1.03
CA VAL A 475 -18.78 -18.93 1.51
C VAL A 475 -18.96 -18.97 3.03
N PRO A 476 -17.86 -18.95 3.80
CA PRO A 476 -17.96 -19.27 5.21
C PRO A 476 -18.85 -18.22 5.89
N ALA A 477 -19.55 -18.62 6.96
CA ALA A 477 -20.30 -17.64 7.76
C ALA A 477 -19.37 -16.54 8.32
N ASP A 478 -18.08 -16.84 8.39
CA ASP A 478 -16.93 -16.04 8.82
C ASP A 478 -16.03 -15.61 7.66
N PHE A 479 -16.56 -15.37 6.46
CA PHE A 479 -15.81 -14.68 5.40
C PHE A 479 -15.32 -13.32 5.93
N ASP A 480 -14.02 -13.21 6.21
CA ASP A 480 -13.39 -12.02 6.82
C ASP A 480 -12.35 -11.36 5.90
N ARG A 481 -12.33 -11.76 4.62
CA ARG A 481 -11.52 -11.06 3.62
C ARG A 481 -12.16 -9.70 3.34
N ASP A 482 -11.34 -8.65 3.24
CA ASP A 482 -11.83 -7.37 2.74
C ASP A 482 -12.36 -7.48 1.30
N VAL A 483 -13.39 -6.68 1.01
CA VAL A 483 -14.00 -6.55 -0.32
C VAL A 483 -13.71 -5.17 -0.94
N GLY A 484 -12.62 -4.56 -0.49
CA GLY A 484 -12.23 -3.22 -0.84
C GLY A 484 -11.79 -2.38 0.35
N HIS A 485 -11.39 -1.16 0.05
CA HIS A 485 -10.85 -0.20 1.01
C HIS A 485 -10.87 1.21 0.41
N VAL A 486 -10.59 2.22 1.22
CA VAL A 486 -10.29 3.55 0.66
C VAL A 486 -8.86 3.62 0.11
N LEU A 487 -8.59 4.55 -0.79
CA LEU A 487 -7.31 4.72 -1.45
C LEU A 487 -6.79 6.16 -1.27
N GLY A 488 -5.71 6.32 -0.52
CA GLY A 488 -4.92 7.55 -0.45
C GLY A 488 -3.88 7.60 -1.57
N LYS A 489 -2.77 8.34 -1.40
CA LYS A 489 -1.57 8.22 -2.27
C LYS A 489 -0.75 6.95 -1.99
N ASN A 490 -1.35 6.00 -1.30
CA ASN A 490 -0.81 4.73 -0.88
C ASN A 490 -1.97 3.72 -0.79
N ASN A 491 -1.70 2.44 -1.01
CA ASN A 491 -2.71 1.37 -0.99
C ASN A 491 -3.16 1.06 0.46
N LEU A 492 -2.29 1.28 1.45
CA LEU A 492 -2.67 1.17 2.86
C LEU A 492 -3.61 2.28 3.32
N SER A 493 -4.70 1.86 3.94
CA SER A 493 -5.86 2.68 4.21
C SER A 493 -6.31 2.58 5.66
N HIS A 494 -7.01 3.61 6.13
CA HIS A 494 -7.67 3.59 7.44
C HIS A 494 -9.07 2.96 7.42
N VAL A 495 -9.70 2.87 6.24
CA VAL A 495 -11.00 2.20 6.06
C VAL A 495 -10.81 0.98 5.18
N GLN A 496 -11.08 -0.18 5.75
CA GLN A 496 -11.18 -1.46 5.04
C GLN A 496 -12.63 -1.95 5.08
N PHE A 497 -13.09 -2.56 4.01
CA PHE A 497 -14.44 -3.11 3.90
C PHE A 497 -14.43 -4.56 4.36
N THR A 498 -14.28 -4.74 5.68
CA THR A 498 -14.30 -6.04 6.37
C THR A 498 -15.55 -6.17 7.25
N ALA A 499 -15.83 -7.37 7.75
CA ALA A 499 -16.95 -7.60 8.67
C ALA A 499 -16.89 -6.76 9.95
N SER A 500 -15.68 -6.40 10.40
CA SER A 500 -15.40 -5.61 11.61
C SER A 500 -15.08 -4.13 11.34
N GLY A 501 -15.07 -3.70 10.07
CA GLY A 501 -14.68 -2.36 9.66
C GLY A 501 -15.78 -1.32 9.90
N HIS A 502 -15.73 -0.58 11.01
CA HIS A 502 -16.76 0.43 11.34
C HIS A 502 -16.37 1.88 11.00
N ALA A 503 -15.21 2.10 10.39
CA ALA A 503 -14.83 3.42 9.92
C ALA A 503 -15.76 3.88 8.79
N VAL A 504 -16.24 5.12 8.88
CA VAL A 504 -17.24 5.68 7.96
C VAL A 504 -16.59 6.40 6.79
N LEU A 505 -17.20 6.23 5.61
CA LEU A 505 -16.85 6.93 4.39
C LEU A 505 -17.28 8.41 4.45
N ARG A 506 -16.43 9.29 3.92
CA ARG A 506 -16.63 10.74 3.84
C ARG A 506 -16.57 11.20 2.39
N GLU A 507 -17.22 12.33 2.10
CA GLU A 507 -17.18 12.91 0.76
C GLU A 507 -15.73 13.15 0.33
N GLY A 508 -15.42 12.83 -0.94
CA GLY A 508 -14.10 13.08 -1.47
C GLY A 508 -13.11 11.93 -1.30
N MET A 509 -13.39 10.98 -0.40
CA MET A 509 -12.61 9.75 -0.31
C MET A 509 -12.67 8.98 -1.63
N ILE A 510 -11.59 8.31 -1.96
CA ILE A 510 -11.52 7.38 -3.08
C ILE A 510 -11.72 5.98 -2.51
N ALA A 511 -12.65 5.21 -3.06
CA ALA A 511 -12.95 3.85 -2.64
C ALA A 511 -12.64 2.85 -3.76
N CYS A 512 -11.92 1.79 -3.42
CA CYS A 512 -11.74 0.61 -4.24
C CYS A 512 -12.70 -0.48 -3.75
N CYS A 513 -13.38 -1.15 -4.66
CA CYS A 513 -14.20 -2.33 -4.35
C CYS A 513 -13.71 -3.50 -5.18
N GLU A 514 -13.46 -4.62 -4.50
CA GLU A 514 -12.85 -5.77 -5.13
C GLU A 514 -13.47 -7.11 -4.70
N TYR A 515 -13.34 -8.08 -5.59
CA TYR A 515 -13.42 -9.49 -5.26
C TYR A 515 -12.16 -10.19 -5.68
N GLN A 516 -11.70 -11.13 -4.85
CA GLN A 516 -10.61 -12.06 -5.19
C GLN A 516 -11.01 -13.49 -4.87
N TRP A 517 -10.72 -14.41 -5.81
CA TRP A 517 -11.08 -15.82 -5.71
C TRP A 517 -9.89 -16.73 -6.07
N PRO A 518 -8.95 -16.95 -5.13
CA PRO A 518 -7.82 -17.85 -5.29
C PRO A 518 -8.20 -19.30 -4.94
N LEU A 519 -8.34 -20.16 -5.94
CA LEU A 519 -8.77 -21.56 -5.75
C LEU A 519 -8.39 -22.47 -6.93
N LYS A 520 -7.86 -23.67 -6.67
CA LYS A 520 -7.65 -24.75 -7.67
C LYS A 520 -6.95 -24.26 -8.95
N GLY A 521 -5.87 -23.49 -8.80
CA GLY A 521 -5.13 -22.93 -9.92
C GLY A 521 -5.89 -21.88 -10.74
N HIS A 522 -6.96 -21.29 -10.19
CA HIS A 522 -7.66 -20.12 -10.70
C HIS A 522 -7.47 -18.95 -9.74
N THR A 523 -7.16 -17.78 -10.29
CA THR A 523 -7.07 -16.51 -9.55
C THR A 523 -7.96 -15.48 -10.22
N VAL A 524 -9.26 -15.50 -9.89
CA VAL A 524 -10.24 -14.58 -10.47
C VAL A 524 -10.33 -13.32 -9.61
N ALA A 525 -10.17 -12.16 -10.21
CA ALA A 525 -10.33 -10.88 -9.55
C ALA A 525 -10.95 -9.83 -10.46
N TYR A 526 -11.73 -8.95 -9.84
CA TYR A 526 -12.24 -7.73 -10.45
C TYR A 526 -12.23 -6.64 -9.40
N GLU A 527 -11.66 -5.49 -9.74
CA GLU A 527 -11.62 -4.32 -8.85
C GLU A 527 -11.78 -3.04 -9.64
N ASP A 528 -12.63 -2.14 -9.14
CA ASP A 528 -12.76 -0.77 -9.64
C ASP A 528 -12.61 0.25 -8.54
N THR A 529 -12.35 1.49 -8.95
CA THR A 529 -12.19 2.63 -8.07
C THR A 529 -13.27 3.68 -8.35
N GLY A 530 -13.77 4.32 -7.30
CA GLY A 530 -14.76 5.39 -7.41
C GLY A 530 -14.61 6.48 -6.35
N LEU A 531 -15.22 7.64 -6.63
CA LEU A 531 -15.29 8.77 -5.72
C LEU A 531 -16.50 8.63 -4.79
N VAL A 532 -16.30 8.72 -3.48
CA VAL A 532 -17.39 8.73 -2.49
C VAL A 532 -18.13 10.07 -2.53
N THR A 533 -19.45 10.02 -2.72
CA THR A 533 -20.33 11.20 -2.73
C THR A 533 -21.58 11.01 -1.88
N GLY A 534 -22.41 12.05 -1.75
CA GLY A 534 -23.69 11.96 -1.05
C GLY A 534 -24.70 11.02 -1.72
N SER A 535 -24.64 10.85 -3.04
CA SER A 535 -25.58 10.01 -3.81
C SER A 535 -25.09 8.57 -4.04
N GLY A 536 -23.84 8.24 -3.69
CA GLY A 536 -23.21 6.97 -4.03
C GLY A 536 -21.77 7.13 -4.50
N GLY A 537 -21.07 6.02 -4.72
CA GLY A 537 -19.76 6.05 -5.35
C GLY A 537 -19.88 6.33 -6.85
N LEU A 538 -19.02 7.20 -7.37
CA LEU A 538 -18.91 7.48 -8.80
C LEU A 538 -17.71 6.72 -9.37
N ASN A 539 -17.96 5.59 -10.04
CA ASN A 539 -16.90 4.80 -10.68
C ASN A 539 -16.22 5.64 -11.77
N PHE A 540 -14.90 5.76 -11.71
CA PHE A 540 -14.13 6.50 -12.71
C PHE A 540 -13.11 5.63 -13.45
N THR A 541 -13.16 4.31 -13.28
CA THR A 541 -12.36 3.34 -14.03
C THR A 541 -12.97 3.01 -15.40
N ILE A 542 -14.30 3.03 -15.51
CA ILE A 542 -15.04 2.63 -16.72
C ILE A 542 -15.75 3.80 -17.43
N ASP A 543 -15.92 3.68 -18.75
CA ASP A 543 -16.74 4.60 -19.55
C ASP A 543 -18.24 4.36 -19.28
#